data_AF-A0A1M6MCC2-F1
#
_entry.id   AF-A0A1M6MCC2-F1
#
_cell.length_a   1.000
_cell.length_b   1.000
_cell.length_c   1.000
_cell.angle_alpha   90.00
_cell.angle_beta   90.00
_cell.angle_gamma   90.00
#
_symmetry.space_group_name_H-M   'P 1'
#
loop_
_entity.id
_entity.type
_entity.pdbx_description
1 polymer ?
#
loop_
_entity_poly.entity_id
_entity_poly.type
_entity_poly.pdbx_seq_one_letter_code
_entity_poly.pdbx_strand_id
1 'polypeptide(L)'
;MIQSIKHLAYTLRISEKELLSFARKETIPHYYKEYAIEKFNKNGTPKTDKFGNQKKRIINPSLLELKEIQKKINREILKKIPVPTYIFGGTKGKDNVLNAKVHQGKKFKFITDLTNFFPSITNKMVYEMFISYNFSPDVASLLTKLTTFKGHVPQGAPTSTYIANLVFTKTGNELSLFAQKHNISFTSFVDDLTFSSSVDFKELVPDIIQIITKNGFVISHQKTHYQTHLPSITGIICYNNKLDVTKEFLEELKNCQSSPKQYQGKIRYKEKVDKISNLKVKELVR
;
A
#
# COMPACT_ATOMS: atom_id res chain seq x y z
N MET A 1 17.42 0.69 16.64
CA MET A 1 17.13 1.89 15.81
C MET A 1 17.48 3.17 16.58
N ILE A 2 16.97 4.34 16.20
CA ILE A 2 17.26 5.64 16.84
C ILE A 2 16.74 5.64 18.30
N GLN A 3 17.62 5.94 19.25
CA GLN A 3 17.35 5.84 20.70
C GLN A 3 17.19 7.18 21.43
N SER A 4 17.41 8.31 20.75
CA SER A 4 17.27 9.63 21.39
C SER A 4 16.73 10.67 20.43
N ILE A 5 16.03 11.66 20.96
CA ILE A 5 15.49 12.79 20.19
C ILE A 5 16.63 13.58 19.54
N LYS A 6 17.76 13.75 20.23
CA LYS A 6 18.97 14.37 19.68
C LYS A 6 19.48 13.65 18.43
N HIS A 7 19.54 12.31 18.44
CA HIS A 7 19.93 11.53 17.27
C HIS A 7 18.87 11.63 16.15
N LEU A 8 17.57 11.67 16.49
CA LEU A 8 16.51 11.90 15.51
C LEU A 8 16.66 13.27 14.83
N ALA A 9 16.84 14.33 15.61
CA ALA A 9 17.01 15.70 15.12
C ALA A 9 18.25 15.82 14.21
N TYR A 10 19.38 15.23 14.61
CA TYR A 10 20.57 15.11 13.78
C TYR A 10 20.29 14.40 12.44
N THR A 11 19.61 13.24 12.49
CA THR A 11 19.22 12.48 11.29
C THR A 11 18.36 13.30 10.33
N LEU A 12 17.43 14.10 10.87
CA LEU A 12 16.52 14.95 10.10
C LEU A 12 17.11 16.32 9.73
N ARG A 13 18.34 16.62 10.17
CA ARG A 13 19.03 17.91 9.94
C ARG A 13 18.13 19.09 10.32
N ILE A 14 17.65 19.06 11.55
CA ILE A 14 16.76 20.07 12.14
C ILE A 14 17.13 20.21 13.62
N SER A 15 16.93 21.38 14.22
CA SER A 15 17.20 21.53 15.65
C SER A 15 16.19 20.73 16.49
N GLU A 16 16.60 20.25 17.66
CA GLU A 16 15.71 19.50 18.56
C GLU A 16 14.51 20.35 19.00
N LYS A 17 14.75 21.63 19.33
CA LYS A 17 13.71 22.58 19.70
C LYS A 17 12.66 22.76 18.60
N GLU A 18 13.11 22.91 17.36
CA GLU A 18 12.26 23.07 16.20
C GLU A 18 11.46 21.78 15.92
N LEU A 19 12.11 20.61 15.95
CA LEU A 19 11.45 19.31 15.76
C LEU A 19 10.32 19.08 16.79
N LEU A 20 10.58 19.40 18.06
CA LEU A 20 9.59 19.27 19.12
C LEU A 20 8.43 20.25 18.96
N SER A 21 8.67 21.43 18.38
CA SER A 21 7.62 22.41 18.13
C SER A 21 6.56 21.91 17.12
N PHE A 22 6.98 21.15 16.11
CA PHE A 22 6.07 20.54 15.13
C PHE A 22 5.17 19.47 15.74
N ALA A 23 5.58 18.82 16.83
CA ALA A 23 4.84 17.73 17.45
C ALA A 23 3.82 18.19 18.51
N ARG A 24 3.65 19.50 18.67
CA ARG A 24 2.66 20.09 19.59
C ARG A 24 1.24 19.93 19.04
N LYS A 25 0.29 19.68 19.94
CA LYS A 25 -1.11 19.38 19.59
C LYS A 25 -1.78 20.56 18.89
N GLU A 26 -1.41 21.78 19.28
CA GLU A 26 -1.91 23.03 18.72
C GLU A 26 -1.32 23.28 17.32
N THR A 27 -0.10 22.84 17.08
CA THR A 27 0.65 23.15 15.85
C THR A 27 0.37 22.15 14.72
N ILE A 28 0.30 20.85 15.01
CA ILE A 28 0.09 19.79 13.99
C ILE A 28 -1.09 20.06 13.05
N PRO A 29 -2.29 20.45 13.53
CA PRO A 29 -3.44 20.62 12.65
C PRO A 29 -3.27 21.68 11.58
N HIS A 30 -2.46 22.73 11.84
CA HIS A 30 -2.17 23.78 10.87
C HIS A 30 -1.35 23.30 9.67
N TYR A 31 -0.69 22.15 9.79
CA TYR A 31 0.09 21.54 8.74
C TYR A 31 -0.65 20.49 7.93
N TYR A 32 -1.95 20.32 8.14
CA TYR A 32 -2.79 19.42 7.35
C TYR A 32 -3.93 20.18 6.69
N LYS A 33 -4.16 19.88 5.40
CA LYS A 33 -5.37 20.31 4.69
C LYS A 33 -6.28 19.12 4.54
N GLU A 34 -7.55 19.23 4.91
CA GLU A 34 -8.54 18.18 4.72
C GLU A 34 -9.54 18.55 3.63
N TYR A 35 -9.76 17.65 2.68
CA TYR A 35 -10.78 17.82 1.64
C TYR A 35 -11.31 16.48 1.16
N ALA A 36 -12.53 16.47 0.65
CA ALA A 36 -13.17 15.28 0.11
C ALA A 36 -13.05 15.24 -1.41
N ILE A 37 -12.67 14.08 -1.96
CA ILE A 37 -12.72 13.78 -3.39
C ILE A 37 -13.86 12.81 -3.62
N GLU A 38 -14.73 13.13 -4.58
CA GLU A 38 -15.79 12.24 -5.01
C GLU A 38 -15.25 11.02 -5.74
N LYS A 39 -15.81 9.84 -5.46
CA LYS A 39 -15.41 8.60 -6.11
C LYS A 39 -16.26 8.34 -7.34
N PHE A 40 -15.59 7.94 -8.41
CA PHE A 40 -16.20 7.53 -9.67
C PHE A 40 -15.87 6.06 -9.97
N ASN A 41 -16.74 5.43 -10.75
CA ASN A 41 -16.52 4.16 -11.43
C ASN A 41 -15.59 4.38 -12.62
N LYS A 42 -15.06 3.27 -13.16
CA LYS A 42 -14.16 3.32 -14.32
C LYS A 42 -14.83 3.92 -15.56
N ASN A 43 -16.15 3.78 -15.69
CA ASN A 43 -16.97 4.35 -16.76
C ASN A 43 -17.37 5.82 -16.52
N GLY A 44 -16.79 6.50 -15.51
CA GLY A 44 -17.08 7.89 -15.20
C GLY A 44 -18.36 8.13 -14.39
N THR A 45 -19.15 7.10 -14.07
CA THR A 45 -20.35 7.26 -13.24
C THR A 45 -20.00 7.42 -11.75
N PRO A 46 -20.75 8.21 -10.96
CA PRO A 46 -20.54 8.33 -9.52
C PRO A 46 -20.63 6.97 -8.79
N LYS A 47 -19.70 6.69 -7.88
CA LYS A 47 -19.84 5.56 -6.95
C LYS A 47 -20.77 5.96 -5.82
N THR A 48 -21.87 5.24 -5.64
CA THR A 48 -22.82 5.48 -4.57
C THR A 48 -22.65 4.50 -3.40
N ASP A 49 -23.08 4.91 -2.21
CA ASP A 49 -23.25 4.05 -1.05
C ASP A 49 -24.61 3.32 -1.08
N LYS A 50 -24.92 2.58 -0.01
CA LYS A 50 -26.18 1.82 0.09
C LYS A 50 -27.43 2.71 0.13
N PHE A 51 -27.26 4.00 0.39
CA PHE A 51 -28.33 5.00 0.50
C PHE A 51 -28.42 5.91 -0.73
N GLY A 52 -27.65 5.61 -1.79
CA GLY A 52 -27.63 6.40 -3.01
C GLY A 52 -26.74 7.64 -2.95
N ASN A 53 -26.06 7.91 -1.83
CA ASN A 53 -25.17 9.06 -1.71
C ASN A 53 -23.83 8.78 -2.39
N GLN A 54 -23.28 9.79 -3.07
CA GLN A 54 -21.97 9.66 -3.70
C GLN A 54 -20.87 9.44 -2.65
N LYS A 55 -20.14 8.34 -2.80
CA LYS A 55 -19.01 7.99 -1.94
C LYS A 55 -17.92 9.04 -2.09
N LYS A 56 -17.39 9.48 -0.96
CA LYS A 56 -16.28 10.43 -0.88
C LYS A 56 -15.03 9.75 -0.31
N ARG A 57 -13.85 10.25 -0.68
CA ARG A 57 -12.56 9.91 -0.08
C ARG A 57 -12.01 11.16 0.57
N ILE A 58 -11.79 11.11 1.88
CA ILE A 58 -11.12 12.18 2.61
C ILE A 58 -9.62 12.09 2.31
N ILE A 59 -9.04 13.21 1.92
CA ILE A 59 -7.62 13.39 1.66
C ILE A 59 -7.09 14.45 2.62
N ASN A 60 -6.00 14.11 3.30
CA ASN A 60 -5.39 14.92 4.35
C ASN A 60 -3.86 14.99 4.20
N PRO A 61 -3.35 15.62 3.12
CA PRO A 61 -1.91 15.77 2.91
C PRO A 61 -1.32 16.75 3.92
N SER A 62 -0.09 16.45 4.33
CA SER A 62 0.77 17.39 5.06
C SER A 62 1.19 18.54 4.14
N LEU A 63 1.34 19.74 4.69
CA LEU A 63 1.77 20.96 4.01
C LEU A 63 3.07 21.52 4.59
N LEU A 64 3.63 22.48 3.87
CA LEU A 64 4.73 23.34 4.30
C LEU A 64 5.91 22.55 4.92
N GLU A 65 6.46 23.02 6.03
CA GLU A 65 7.65 22.46 6.67
C GLU A 65 7.42 21.03 7.17
N LEU A 66 6.22 20.70 7.66
CA LEU A 66 5.90 19.33 8.10
C LEU A 66 6.02 18.34 6.94
N LYS A 67 5.57 18.71 5.74
CA LYS A 67 5.72 17.87 4.54
C LYS A 67 7.18 17.58 4.24
N GLU A 68 8.06 18.56 4.39
CA GLU A 68 9.50 18.39 4.17
C GLU A 68 10.14 17.51 5.26
N ILE A 69 9.73 17.67 6.52
CA ILE A 69 10.16 16.78 7.61
C ILE A 69 9.71 15.35 7.36
N GLN A 70 8.47 15.13 6.95
CA GLN A 70 7.94 13.81 6.63
C GLN A 70 8.66 13.17 5.43
N LYS A 71 9.03 13.94 4.41
CA LYS A 71 9.90 13.45 3.32
C LYS A 71 11.25 12.98 3.85
N LYS A 72 11.87 13.75 4.76
CA LYS A 72 13.14 13.35 5.40
C LYS A 72 12.96 12.11 6.27
N ILE A 73 11.92 12.02 7.09
CA ILE A 73 11.58 10.81 7.88
C ILE A 73 11.47 9.60 6.94
N ASN A 74 10.73 9.74 5.84
CA ASN A 74 10.56 8.64 4.89
C ASN A 74 11.90 8.20 4.27
N ARG A 75 12.74 9.15 3.84
CA ARG A 75 14.01 8.84 3.17
C ARG A 75 15.09 8.34 4.12
N GLU A 76 15.26 8.99 5.26
CA GLU A 76 16.39 8.76 6.16
C GLU A 76 16.13 7.68 7.20
N ILE A 77 14.86 7.35 7.46
CA ILE A 77 14.47 6.42 8.52
C ILE A 77 13.65 5.28 7.93
N LEU A 78 12.44 5.56 7.43
CA LEU A 78 11.48 4.52 7.07
C LEU A 78 12.00 3.61 5.96
N LYS A 79 12.48 4.19 4.85
CA LYS A 79 13.02 3.42 3.71
C LYS A 79 14.28 2.61 4.00
N LYS A 80 14.91 2.81 5.17
CA LYS A 80 16.06 2.00 5.63
C LYS A 80 15.62 0.75 6.40
N ILE A 81 14.34 0.68 6.80
CA ILE A 81 13.76 -0.49 7.46
C ILE A 81 13.45 -1.55 6.38
N PRO A 82 13.95 -2.78 6.49
CA PRO A 82 13.63 -3.85 5.56
C PRO A 82 12.11 -4.13 5.53
N VAL A 83 11.57 -4.31 4.33
CA VAL A 83 10.16 -4.73 4.14
C VAL A 83 10.11 -6.19 3.67
N PRO A 84 9.12 -6.98 4.11
CA PRO A 84 8.93 -8.34 3.64
C PRO A 84 8.76 -8.44 2.12
N THR A 85 9.18 -9.57 1.56
CA THR A 85 9.22 -9.82 0.10
C THR A 85 7.84 -9.89 -0.56
N TYR A 86 6.79 -10.16 0.21
CA TYR A 86 5.40 -10.15 -0.26
C TYR A 86 4.84 -8.73 -0.47
N ILE A 87 5.53 -7.67 -0.04
CA ILE A 87 5.08 -6.29 -0.24
C ILE A 87 5.57 -5.78 -1.60
N PHE A 88 4.63 -5.47 -2.48
CA PHE A 88 4.89 -4.92 -3.82
C PHE A 88 4.45 -3.46 -3.99
N GLY A 89 3.57 -2.97 -3.11
CA GLY A 89 3.06 -1.61 -3.16
C GLY A 89 3.93 -0.64 -2.34
N GLY A 90 4.21 0.55 -2.86
CA GLY A 90 4.83 1.64 -2.09
C GLY A 90 6.28 1.41 -1.65
N THR A 91 6.98 0.43 -2.23
CA THR A 91 8.38 0.12 -1.92
C THR A 91 9.26 0.20 -3.18
N LYS A 92 10.56 0.42 -3.00
CA LYS A 92 11.52 0.58 -4.11
C LYS A 92 11.77 -0.76 -4.80
N GLY A 93 11.82 -0.75 -6.14
CA GLY A 93 12.14 -1.95 -6.93
C GLY A 93 11.00 -2.96 -7.05
N LYS A 94 9.83 -2.66 -6.48
CA LYS A 94 8.61 -3.43 -6.69
C LYS A 94 7.57 -2.57 -7.38
N ASP A 95 6.66 -3.22 -8.09
CA ASP A 95 5.57 -2.58 -8.81
C ASP A 95 4.42 -3.56 -9.06
N ASN A 96 3.37 -3.06 -9.70
CA ASN A 96 2.16 -3.81 -10.00
C ASN A 96 2.37 -4.93 -11.03
N VAL A 97 3.34 -4.81 -11.93
CA VAL A 97 3.66 -5.85 -12.92
C VAL A 97 4.37 -7.02 -12.24
N LEU A 98 5.35 -6.72 -11.39
CA LEU A 98 6.04 -7.72 -10.56
C LEU A 98 5.07 -8.39 -9.58
N ASN A 99 4.11 -7.64 -9.03
CA ASN A 99 3.04 -8.18 -8.20
C ASN A 99 2.22 -9.23 -8.97
N ALA A 100 1.68 -8.83 -10.13
CA ALA A 100 0.90 -9.70 -11.00
C ALA A 100 1.68 -10.95 -11.44
N LYS A 101 2.99 -10.81 -11.68
CA LYS A 101 3.88 -11.90 -12.07
C LYS A 101 3.92 -13.05 -11.06
N VAL A 102 3.82 -12.77 -9.76
CA VAL A 102 3.77 -13.81 -8.72
C VAL A 102 2.57 -14.75 -8.91
N HIS A 103 1.48 -14.24 -9.48
CA HIS A 103 0.22 -14.96 -9.62
C HIS A 103 -0.05 -15.51 -11.03
N GLN A 104 0.87 -15.27 -11.98
CA GLN A 104 0.82 -15.86 -13.31
C GLN A 104 0.77 -17.39 -13.22
N GLY A 105 -0.01 -18.04 -14.09
CA GLY A 105 -0.10 -19.50 -14.14
C GLY A 105 -0.95 -20.17 -13.05
N LYS A 106 -1.35 -19.44 -11.99
CA LYS A 106 -2.11 -20.01 -10.88
C LYS A 106 -3.60 -19.93 -11.12
N LYS A 107 -4.29 -21.06 -11.18
CA LYS A 107 -5.71 -21.13 -11.54
C LYS A 107 -6.60 -20.42 -10.52
N PHE A 108 -6.48 -20.76 -9.25
CA PHE A 108 -7.34 -20.27 -8.18
C PHE A 108 -6.77 -19.02 -7.55
N LYS A 109 -7.59 -18.00 -7.36
CA LYS A 109 -7.15 -16.69 -6.87
C LYS A 109 -8.19 -16.09 -5.93
N PHE A 110 -7.73 -15.67 -4.76
CA PHE A 110 -8.51 -14.88 -3.81
C PHE A 110 -7.92 -13.47 -3.78
N ILE A 111 -8.72 -12.49 -4.19
CA ILE A 111 -8.33 -11.08 -4.25
C ILE A 111 -9.25 -10.32 -3.31
N THR A 112 -8.68 -9.51 -2.42
CA THR A 112 -9.42 -8.68 -1.49
C THR A 112 -8.73 -7.34 -1.32
N ASP A 113 -9.46 -6.38 -0.77
CA ASP A 113 -9.00 -5.02 -0.50
C ASP A 113 -9.31 -4.67 0.96
N LEU A 114 -8.45 -3.88 1.59
CA LEU A 114 -8.67 -3.40 2.96
C LEU A 114 -9.48 -2.11 2.95
N THR A 115 -10.67 -2.15 3.54
CA THR A 115 -11.56 -0.99 3.65
C THR A 115 -10.93 0.06 4.55
N ASN A 116 -10.88 1.31 4.06
CA ASN A 116 -10.35 2.45 4.81
C ASN A 116 -8.95 2.18 5.38
N PHE A 117 -8.07 1.55 4.59
CA PHE A 117 -6.75 1.09 5.06
C PHE A 117 -5.94 2.15 5.84
N PHE A 118 -5.79 3.37 5.31
CA PHE A 118 -5.06 4.42 6.03
C PHE A 118 -5.81 4.88 7.31
N PRO A 119 -7.11 5.23 7.26
CA PRO A 119 -7.87 5.54 8.47
C PRO A 119 -7.95 4.42 9.53
N SER A 120 -7.86 3.14 9.13
CA SER A 120 -7.89 2.03 10.09
C SER A 120 -6.58 1.86 10.86
N ILE A 121 -5.47 2.44 10.37
CA ILE A 121 -4.19 2.40 11.05
C ILE A 121 -4.12 3.53 12.08
N THR A 122 -4.33 3.17 13.34
CA THR A 122 -4.34 4.10 14.47
C THR A 122 -2.94 4.55 14.88
N ASN A 123 -2.84 5.69 15.56
CA ASN A 123 -1.61 6.15 16.18
C ASN A 123 -1.01 5.15 17.18
N LYS A 124 -1.85 4.36 17.87
CA LYS A 124 -1.40 3.27 18.74
C LYS A 124 -0.66 2.21 17.92
N MET A 125 -1.22 1.77 16.79
CA MET A 125 -0.56 0.79 15.91
C MET A 125 0.76 1.33 15.35
N VAL A 126 0.81 2.62 15.00
CA VAL A 126 2.05 3.27 14.54
C VAL A 126 3.11 3.32 15.63
N TYR A 127 2.72 3.66 16.87
CA TYR A 127 3.62 3.67 18.02
C TYR A 127 4.16 2.26 18.30
N GLU A 128 3.29 1.26 18.41
CA GLU A 128 3.66 -0.14 18.64
C GLU A 128 4.59 -0.67 17.54
N MET A 129 4.37 -0.25 16.29
CA MET A 129 5.27 -0.55 15.17
C MET A 129 6.65 0.06 15.39
N PHE A 130 6.78 1.34 15.77
CA PHE A 130 8.09 1.91 16.07
C PHE A 130 8.78 1.21 17.26
N ILE A 131 8.03 0.82 18.29
CA ILE A 131 8.58 0.04 19.40
C ILE A 131 9.09 -1.32 18.91
N SER A 132 8.35 -2.03 18.05
CA SER A 132 8.77 -3.34 17.53
C SER A 132 10.01 -3.27 16.64
N TYR A 133 10.24 -2.13 15.97
CA TYR A 133 11.50 -1.84 15.25
C TYR A 133 12.60 -1.29 16.17
N ASN A 134 12.47 -1.40 17.49
CA ASN A 134 13.51 -1.08 18.47
C ASN A 134 13.91 0.41 18.47
N PHE A 135 12.93 1.31 18.34
CA PHE A 135 13.08 2.73 18.67
C PHE A 135 12.76 2.96 20.14
N SER A 136 13.44 3.91 20.79
CA SER A 136 13.11 4.30 22.17
C SER A 136 11.67 4.83 22.28
N PRO A 137 10.98 4.68 23.43
CA PRO A 137 9.61 5.17 23.63
C PRO A 137 9.40 6.64 23.26
N ASP A 138 10.35 7.52 23.58
CA ASP A 138 10.26 8.96 23.29
C ASP A 138 10.33 9.23 21.79
N VAL A 139 11.25 8.58 21.08
CA VAL A 139 11.38 8.70 19.63
C VAL A 139 10.17 8.11 18.91
N ALA A 140 9.68 6.95 19.36
CA ALA A 140 8.47 6.33 18.82
C ALA A 140 7.24 7.25 19.01
N SER A 141 7.09 7.87 20.18
CA SER A 141 6.02 8.82 20.46
C SER A 141 6.10 10.04 19.54
N LEU A 142 7.29 10.62 19.39
CA LEU A 142 7.51 11.78 18.54
C LEU A 142 7.25 11.49 17.06
N LEU A 143 7.77 10.37 16.53
CA LEU A 143 7.52 9.96 15.15
C LEU A 143 6.04 9.67 14.90
N THR A 144 5.35 9.02 15.84
CA THR A 144 3.90 8.80 15.75
C THR A 144 3.14 10.12 15.65
N LYS A 145 3.45 11.11 16.50
CA LYS A 145 2.84 12.46 16.43
C LYS A 145 3.10 13.11 15.07
N LEU A 146 4.34 13.08 14.59
CA LEU A 146 4.72 13.72 13.32
C LEU A 146 4.15 13.03 12.07
N THR A 147 3.60 11.82 12.18
CA THR A 147 3.18 11.00 11.04
C THR A 147 1.73 10.55 11.07
N THR A 148 0.99 10.94 12.11
CA THR A 148 -0.44 10.67 12.25
C THR A 148 -1.21 11.97 12.40
N PHE A 149 -2.46 11.96 11.96
CA PHE A 149 -3.36 13.10 12.04
C PHE A 149 -4.75 12.61 12.42
N LYS A 150 -5.41 13.31 13.36
CA LYS A 150 -6.72 12.90 13.92
C LYS A 150 -6.76 11.42 14.35
N GLY A 151 -5.67 10.95 14.97
CA GLY A 151 -5.57 9.61 15.56
C GLY A 151 -5.24 8.47 14.59
N HIS A 152 -5.04 8.74 13.30
CA HIS A 152 -4.76 7.70 12.30
C HIS A 152 -3.72 8.16 11.25
N VAL A 153 -3.28 7.25 10.38
CA VAL A 153 -2.37 7.58 9.28
C VAL A 153 -3.12 8.42 8.22
N PRO A 154 -2.65 9.63 7.90
CA PRO A 154 -3.30 10.48 6.90
C PRO A 154 -3.16 9.92 5.47
N GLN A 155 -4.16 10.13 4.63
CA GLN A 155 -4.13 9.91 3.20
C GLN A 155 -3.47 11.10 2.47
N GLY A 156 -2.32 10.84 1.84
CA GLY A 156 -1.61 11.83 1.02
C GLY A 156 -0.36 12.44 1.66
N ALA A 157 0.01 12.04 2.88
CA ALA A 157 1.26 12.46 3.48
C ALA A 157 2.46 11.62 2.96
N PRO A 158 3.68 12.19 2.85
CA PRO A 158 4.84 11.50 2.29
C PRO A 158 5.27 10.21 3.00
N THR A 159 4.91 10.04 4.27
CA THR A 159 5.26 8.86 5.10
C THR A 159 4.19 7.76 5.06
N SER A 160 2.95 8.10 4.71
CA SER A 160 1.77 7.26 4.99
C SER A 160 1.84 5.86 4.41
N THR A 161 2.18 5.72 3.13
CA THR A 161 2.25 4.40 2.48
C THR A 161 3.28 3.50 3.13
N TYR A 162 4.45 4.04 3.49
CA TYR A 162 5.50 3.23 4.09
C TYR A 162 5.18 2.84 5.52
N ILE A 163 4.62 3.77 6.32
CA ILE A 163 4.11 3.45 7.66
C ILE A 163 3.03 2.38 7.60
N ALA A 164 2.09 2.51 6.65
CA ALA A 164 1.02 1.53 6.51
C ALA A 164 1.54 0.13 6.18
N ASN A 165 2.52 0.03 5.28
CA ASN A 165 3.22 -1.23 5.01
C ASN A 165 3.92 -1.80 6.25
N LEU A 166 4.66 -0.96 6.99
CA LEU A 166 5.37 -1.38 8.20
C LEU A 166 4.41 -1.84 9.30
N VAL A 167 3.30 -1.14 9.52
CA VAL A 167 2.27 -1.57 10.47
C VAL A 167 1.64 -2.90 10.02
N PHE A 168 1.36 -3.03 8.73
CA PHE A 168 0.76 -4.24 8.17
C PHE A 168 1.70 -5.46 8.21
N THR A 169 3.01 -5.31 8.44
CA THR A 169 3.94 -6.45 8.50
C THR A 169 3.57 -7.49 9.54
N LYS A 170 2.97 -7.10 10.68
CA LYS A 170 2.47 -8.05 11.68
C LYS A 170 1.45 -9.03 11.06
N THR A 171 0.38 -8.49 10.48
CA THR A 171 -0.67 -9.28 9.80
C THR A 171 -0.14 -10.00 8.58
N GLY A 172 0.66 -9.31 7.76
CA GLY A 172 1.20 -9.87 6.52
C GLY A 172 2.15 -11.04 6.76
N ASN A 173 2.92 -11.04 7.85
CA ASN A 173 3.78 -12.17 8.20
C ASN A 173 2.95 -13.40 8.57
N GLU A 174 1.88 -13.24 9.35
CA GLU A 174 0.95 -14.34 9.66
C GLU A 174 0.29 -14.90 8.39
N LEU A 175 -0.17 -14.02 7.49
CA LEU A 175 -0.73 -14.40 6.20
C LEU A 175 0.29 -15.12 5.30
N SER A 176 1.54 -14.64 5.28
CA SER A 176 2.62 -15.25 4.52
C SER A 176 2.95 -16.65 5.04
N LEU A 177 3.04 -16.84 6.35
CA LEU A 177 3.28 -18.14 6.97
C LEU A 177 2.14 -19.11 6.69
N PHE A 178 0.89 -18.65 6.83
CA PHE A 178 -0.30 -19.45 6.47
C PHE A 178 -0.26 -19.85 5.00
N ALA A 179 -0.02 -18.89 4.10
CA ALA A 179 0.02 -19.15 2.67
C ALA A 179 1.13 -20.16 2.31
N GLN A 180 2.33 -20.02 2.87
CA GLN A 180 3.43 -20.95 2.66
C GLN A 180 3.09 -22.38 3.11
N LYS A 181 2.48 -22.54 4.30
CA LYS A 181 2.04 -23.84 4.82
C LYS A 181 1.09 -24.57 3.87
N HIS A 182 0.26 -23.83 3.14
CA HIS A 182 -0.75 -24.37 2.22
C HIS A 182 -0.36 -24.27 0.74
N ASN A 183 0.91 -23.99 0.42
CA ASN A 183 1.40 -23.79 -0.96
C ASN A 183 0.64 -22.70 -1.75
N ILE A 184 0.15 -21.68 -1.05
CA ILE A 184 -0.50 -20.50 -1.60
C ILE A 184 0.55 -19.40 -1.73
N SER A 185 0.51 -18.66 -2.83
CA SER A 185 1.31 -17.44 -2.97
C SER A 185 0.54 -16.23 -2.53
N PHE A 186 1.17 -15.39 -1.72
CA PHE A 186 0.59 -14.19 -1.16
C PHE A 186 1.41 -12.96 -1.54
N THR A 187 0.72 -11.89 -1.92
CA THR A 187 1.29 -10.55 -2.08
C THR A 187 0.36 -9.47 -1.53
N SER A 188 0.95 -8.33 -1.18
CA SER A 188 0.26 -7.10 -0.80
C SER A 188 0.73 -5.96 -1.69
N PHE A 189 -0.21 -5.25 -2.30
CA PHE A 189 0.01 -4.00 -3.00
C PHE A 189 -0.73 -2.88 -2.27
N VAL A 190 -0.15 -2.44 -1.15
CA VAL A 190 -0.82 -1.51 -0.21
C VAL A 190 -2.09 -2.17 0.37
N ASP A 191 -3.27 -1.68 0.03
CA ASP A 191 -4.57 -2.17 0.49
C ASP A 191 -5.08 -3.39 -0.29
N ASP A 192 -4.56 -3.63 -1.50
CA ASP A 192 -4.89 -4.80 -2.31
C ASP A 192 -4.09 -6.03 -1.86
N LEU A 193 -4.77 -7.10 -1.45
CA LEU A 193 -4.17 -8.38 -1.09
C LEU A 193 -4.53 -9.43 -2.13
N THR A 194 -3.54 -10.19 -2.61
CA THR A 194 -3.77 -11.26 -3.58
C THR A 194 -3.16 -12.57 -3.09
N PHE A 195 -3.98 -13.61 -3.13
CA PHE A 195 -3.60 -14.99 -2.86
C PHE A 195 -3.87 -15.83 -4.10
N SER A 196 -2.98 -16.75 -4.44
CA SER A 196 -3.24 -17.69 -5.53
C SER A 196 -2.53 -19.02 -5.41
N SER A 197 -3.12 -20.04 -6.03
CA SER A 197 -2.61 -21.41 -6.06
C SER A 197 -3.03 -22.13 -7.35
N SER A 198 -2.32 -23.20 -7.68
CA SER A 198 -2.70 -24.13 -8.73
C SER A 198 -3.79 -25.11 -8.26
N VAL A 199 -3.92 -25.32 -6.95
CA VAL A 199 -4.93 -26.17 -6.31
C VAL A 199 -6.01 -25.28 -5.69
N ASP A 200 -7.26 -25.75 -5.67
CA ASP A 200 -8.34 -25.02 -5.03
C ASP A 200 -8.06 -24.88 -3.53
N PHE A 201 -8.23 -23.68 -2.98
CA PHE A 201 -8.02 -23.37 -1.57
C PHE A 201 -9.21 -22.60 -0.99
N LYS A 202 -10.40 -22.73 -1.61
CA LYS A 202 -11.58 -21.97 -1.23
C LYS A 202 -11.98 -22.21 0.22
N GLU A 203 -11.82 -23.44 0.72
CA GLU A 203 -12.08 -23.76 2.14
C GLU A 203 -11.18 -23.02 3.13
N LEU A 204 -10.01 -22.51 2.69
CA LEU A 204 -9.04 -21.78 3.53
C LEU A 204 -9.27 -20.26 3.53
N VAL A 205 -10.19 -19.75 2.70
CA VAL A 205 -10.51 -18.31 2.64
C VAL A 205 -11.02 -17.76 3.98
N PRO A 206 -11.88 -18.46 4.74
CA PRO A 206 -12.31 -17.99 6.06
C PRO A 206 -11.14 -17.78 7.03
N ASP A 207 -10.12 -18.65 7.03
CA ASP A 207 -8.93 -18.51 7.88
C ASP A 207 -8.11 -17.27 7.49
N ILE A 208 -7.94 -17.04 6.19
CA ILE A 208 -7.27 -15.83 5.67
C ILE A 208 -8.00 -14.57 6.17
N ILE A 209 -9.33 -14.55 6.05
CA ILE A 209 -10.16 -13.43 6.51
C ILE A 209 -10.05 -13.26 8.02
N GLN A 210 -10.05 -14.36 8.79
CA GLN A 210 -9.91 -14.33 10.24
C GLN A 210 -8.55 -13.74 10.67
N ILE A 211 -7.46 -14.06 9.97
CA ILE A 211 -6.14 -13.48 10.24
C ILE A 211 -6.14 -11.95 10.01
N ILE A 212 -6.85 -11.47 9.01
CA ILE A 212 -6.99 -10.04 8.71
C ILE A 212 -7.81 -9.34 9.80
N THR A 213 -9.00 -9.89 10.13
CA THR A 213 -9.95 -9.25 11.05
C THR A 213 -9.48 -9.25 12.49
N LYS A 214 -8.84 -10.34 12.96
CA LYS A 214 -8.27 -10.39 14.32
C LYS A 214 -7.18 -9.34 14.57
N ASN A 215 -6.53 -8.87 13.51
CA ASN A 215 -5.50 -7.83 13.57
C ASN A 215 -6.07 -6.41 13.34
N GLY A 216 -7.39 -6.23 13.38
CA GLY A 216 -8.04 -4.91 13.33
C GLY A 216 -8.26 -4.35 11.92
N PHE A 217 -8.06 -5.14 10.87
CA PHE A 217 -8.33 -4.74 9.49
C PHE A 217 -9.66 -5.28 9.00
N VAL A 218 -10.31 -4.55 8.10
CA VAL A 218 -11.64 -4.92 7.56
C VAL A 218 -11.52 -5.12 6.06
N ILE A 219 -12.02 -6.24 5.54
CA ILE A 219 -12.05 -6.50 4.11
C ILE A 219 -13.18 -5.75 3.40
N SER A 220 -12.98 -5.42 2.13
CA SER A 220 -14.01 -4.82 1.29
C SER A 220 -14.83 -5.92 0.62
N HIS A 221 -16.04 -6.21 1.12
CA HIS A 221 -16.92 -7.23 0.52
C HIS A 221 -17.17 -7.01 -0.99
N GLN A 222 -17.27 -5.75 -1.43
CA GLN A 222 -17.49 -5.41 -2.84
C GLN A 222 -16.30 -5.71 -3.75
N LYS A 223 -15.09 -5.71 -3.21
CA LYS A 223 -13.84 -5.96 -3.95
C LYS A 223 -13.21 -7.32 -3.59
N THR A 224 -13.93 -8.13 -2.81
CA THR A 224 -13.48 -9.45 -2.38
C THR A 224 -13.99 -10.48 -3.36
N HIS A 225 -13.10 -11.19 -4.03
CA HIS A 225 -13.44 -12.15 -5.07
C HIS A 225 -12.59 -13.41 -4.95
N TYR A 226 -13.24 -14.56 -4.99
CA TYR A 226 -12.60 -15.84 -5.24
C TYR A 226 -12.92 -16.27 -6.67
N GLN A 227 -11.90 -16.43 -7.51
CA GLN A 227 -12.09 -16.62 -8.94
C GLN A 227 -11.03 -17.51 -9.57
N THR A 228 -11.44 -18.20 -10.63
CA THR A 228 -10.61 -19.12 -11.42
C THR A 228 -10.19 -18.53 -12.77
N HIS A 229 -10.92 -17.51 -13.26
CA HIS A 229 -10.73 -16.99 -14.61
C HIS A 229 -10.08 -15.59 -14.59
N LEU A 230 -8.91 -15.50 -15.25
CA LEU A 230 -8.26 -14.29 -15.79
C LEU A 230 -8.48 -12.96 -15.02
N PRO A 231 -8.17 -12.87 -13.72
CA PRO A 231 -8.39 -11.59 -13.05
C PRO A 231 -7.34 -10.56 -13.43
N SER A 232 -7.77 -9.30 -13.34
CA SER A 232 -6.87 -8.16 -13.29
C SER A 232 -6.30 -8.04 -11.89
N ILE A 233 -5.00 -8.28 -11.74
CA ILE A 233 -4.25 -8.05 -10.49
C ILE A 233 -3.55 -6.71 -10.64
N THR A 234 -3.95 -5.72 -9.84
CA THR A 234 -3.35 -4.37 -9.85
C THR A 234 -3.23 -3.74 -11.26
N GLY A 235 -4.24 -3.98 -12.12
CA GLY A 235 -4.29 -3.45 -13.48
C GLY A 235 -3.54 -4.29 -14.53
N ILE A 236 -3.15 -5.52 -14.22
CA ILE A 236 -2.51 -6.45 -15.16
C ILE A 236 -3.34 -7.74 -15.28
N ILE A 237 -3.62 -8.18 -16.50
CA ILE A 237 -4.32 -9.44 -16.76
C ILE A 237 -3.33 -10.59 -16.62
N CYS A 238 -3.66 -11.55 -15.76
CA CYS A 238 -2.83 -12.73 -15.52
C CYS A 238 -3.36 -13.96 -16.25
N TYR A 239 -2.77 -14.27 -17.40
CA TYR A 239 -3.01 -15.53 -18.12
C TYR A 239 -2.17 -16.67 -17.52
N ASN A 240 -2.40 -17.88 -18.02
CA ASN A 240 -1.61 -19.04 -17.62
C ASN A 240 -0.13 -18.87 -17.99
N ASN A 241 0.14 -18.43 -19.23
CA ASN A 241 1.51 -18.37 -19.77
C ASN A 241 1.98 -16.94 -20.09
N LYS A 242 1.15 -15.91 -19.85
CA LYS A 242 1.53 -14.51 -20.12
C LYS A 242 0.91 -13.52 -19.13
N LEU A 243 1.52 -12.35 -19.04
CA LEU A 243 0.90 -11.14 -18.49
C LEU A 243 0.49 -10.24 -19.66
N ASP A 244 -0.58 -9.49 -19.48
CA ASP A 244 -0.99 -8.50 -20.48
C ASP A 244 -1.59 -7.27 -19.80
N VAL A 245 -1.63 -6.16 -20.53
CA VAL A 245 -2.33 -4.95 -20.11
C VAL A 245 -3.84 -5.14 -20.28
N THR A 246 -4.65 -4.31 -19.62
CA THR A 246 -6.11 -4.41 -19.78
C THR A 246 -6.58 -3.89 -21.13
N LYS A 247 -7.79 -4.27 -21.55
CA LYS A 247 -8.39 -3.78 -22.80
C LYS A 247 -8.53 -2.25 -22.78
N GLU A 248 -8.92 -1.70 -21.64
CA GLU A 248 -9.05 -0.26 -21.45
C GLU A 248 -7.71 0.46 -21.62
N PHE A 249 -6.61 -0.12 -21.12
CA PHE A 249 -5.28 0.43 -21.36
C PHE A 249 -4.92 0.47 -22.86
N LEU A 250 -5.30 -0.57 -23.62
CA LEU A 250 -5.08 -0.60 -25.06
C LEU A 250 -5.96 0.42 -25.80
N GLU A 251 -7.21 0.60 -25.40
CA GLU A 251 -8.10 1.62 -25.94
C GLU A 251 -7.58 3.02 -25.66
N GLU A 252 -7.13 3.30 -24.44
CA GLU A 252 -6.47 4.54 -24.09
C GLU A 252 -5.16 4.78 -24.87
N LEU A 253 -4.44 3.72 -25.22
CA LEU A 253 -3.22 3.81 -26.04
C LEU A 253 -3.57 4.12 -27.51
N LYS A 254 -4.65 3.56 -28.04
CA LYS A 254 -5.13 3.79 -29.42
C LYS A 254 -5.73 5.19 -29.58
N ASN A 255 -6.54 5.62 -28.61
CA ASN A 255 -7.28 6.88 -28.64
C ASN A 255 -6.46 8.06 -28.11
N CYS A 256 -5.14 7.92 -28.06
CA CYS A 256 -4.26 8.84 -27.35
C CYS A 256 -4.19 10.20 -28.06
N GLN A 257 -5.07 11.14 -27.70
CA GLN A 257 -4.93 12.59 -27.94
C GLN A 257 -3.89 13.24 -27.00
N SER A 258 -3.02 12.42 -26.41
CA SER A 258 -2.09 12.81 -25.33
C SER A 258 -0.81 13.41 -25.88
N SER A 259 -0.10 14.19 -25.05
CA SER A 259 1.23 14.69 -25.42
C SER A 259 2.19 13.53 -25.83
N PRO A 260 3.14 13.74 -26.76
CA PRO A 260 4.08 12.70 -27.20
C PRO A 260 4.80 11.98 -26.05
N LYS A 261 5.09 12.70 -24.96
CA LYS A 261 5.71 12.14 -23.74
C LYS A 261 4.81 11.14 -23.02
N GLN A 262 3.51 11.42 -22.89
CA GLN A 262 2.55 10.51 -22.26
C GLN A 262 2.37 9.24 -23.07
N TYR A 263 2.27 9.37 -24.40
CA TYR A 263 2.18 8.22 -25.31
C TYR A 263 3.41 7.31 -25.21
N GLN A 264 4.62 7.88 -25.30
CA GLN A 264 5.87 7.12 -25.11
C GLN A 264 5.93 6.43 -23.74
N GLY A 265 5.44 7.09 -22.67
CA GLY A 265 5.35 6.49 -21.35
C GLY A 265 4.47 5.24 -21.31
N LYS A 266 3.32 5.26 -21.97
CA LYS A 266 2.41 4.09 -22.06
C LYS A 266 3.03 2.96 -22.88
N ILE A 267 3.73 3.27 -23.98
CA ILE A 267 4.46 2.25 -24.76
C ILE A 267 5.52 1.56 -23.90
N ARG A 268 6.38 2.33 -23.23
CA ARG A 268 7.42 1.78 -22.33
C ARG A 268 6.83 0.90 -21.23
N TYR A 269 5.65 1.26 -20.73
CA TYR A 269 4.94 0.43 -19.76
C TYR A 269 4.47 -0.90 -20.37
N LYS A 270 3.91 -0.90 -21.59
CA LYS A 270 3.55 -2.14 -22.29
C LYS A 270 4.76 -3.03 -22.55
N GLU A 271 5.87 -2.46 -23.03
CA GLU A 271 7.13 -3.19 -23.24
C GLU A 271 7.65 -3.83 -21.95
N LYS A 272 7.54 -3.12 -20.82
CA LYS A 272 7.88 -3.67 -19.51
C LYS A 272 7.01 -4.87 -19.13
N VAL A 273 5.70 -4.80 -19.38
CA VAL A 273 4.78 -5.93 -19.12
C VAL A 273 5.20 -7.14 -19.95
N ASP A 274 5.49 -6.94 -21.24
CA ASP A 274 5.90 -8.03 -22.14
C ASP A 274 7.24 -8.64 -21.71
N LYS A 275 8.20 -7.81 -21.32
CA LYS A 275 9.50 -8.27 -20.79
C LYS A 275 9.32 -9.13 -19.53
N ILE A 276 8.56 -8.65 -18.54
CA ILE A 276 8.34 -9.37 -17.28
C ILE A 276 7.50 -10.64 -17.50
N SER A 277 6.55 -10.62 -18.45
CA SER A 277 5.77 -11.78 -18.84
C SER A 277 6.65 -12.98 -19.19
N ASN A 278 7.80 -12.75 -19.82
CA ASN A 278 8.72 -13.79 -20.30
C ASN A 278 9.75 -14.28 -19.25
N LEU A 279 9.92 -13.59 -18.12
CA LEU A 279 10.90 -13.99 -17.08
C LEU A 279 10.41 -15.21 -16.28
N LYS A 280 11.31 -16.03 -15.74
CA LYS A 280 10.91 -17.08 -14.78
C LYS A 280 10.74 -16.47 -13.38
N VAL A 281 9.72 -16.90 -12.62
CA VAL A 281 9.43 -16.34 -11.28
C VAL A 281 10.63 -16.46 -10.32
N LYS A 282 11.43 -17.54 -10.42
CA LYS A 282 12.62 -17.77 -9.59
C LYS A 282 13.72 -16.72 -9.79
N GLU A 283 13.74 -16.00 -10.89
CA GLU A 283 14.74 -14.98 -11.20
C GLU A 283 14.43 -13.62 -10.53
N LEU A 284 13.26 -13.47 -9.90
CA LEU A 284 12.72 -12.20 -9.40
C LEU A 284 12.74 -12.06 -7.86
N VAL A 285 13.13 -13.11 -7.12
CA VAL A 285 13.10 -13.17 -5.65
C VAL A 285 14.51 -13.10 -5.03
N ARG A 286 15.48 -12.52 -5.76
CA ARG A 286 16.81 -12.17 -5.21
C ARG A 286 16.80 -10.77 -4.61
#